data_AF-A0AB36XN78-F1
#
_entry.id   AF-A0AB36XN78-F1
#
_cell.length_a   1.000
_cell.length_b   1.000
_cell.length_c   1.000
_cell.angle_alpha   90.00
_cell.angle_beta   90.00
_cell.angle_gamma   90.00
#
_symmetry.space_group_name_H-M   'P 1'
#
loop_
_entity.id
_entity.type
_entity.pdbx_description
1 polymer ?
#
loop_
_entity_poly.entity_id
_entity_poly.type
_entity_poly.pdbx_seq_one_letter_code
_entity_poly.pdbx_strand_id
1 'polypeptide(L)'
;MKSISLLHKIIFVLTVTIIASPLLFWLGFFHDYNLAKDSIKWAEFGSFVGGTITPILTLVSVLGLIWTIIEQRKQLNYSIEQAENQRSEDAKAALIQRESELNQRKLEQTRRDNQVYKDEAQKSLLRAFEAFQPNTQLSPTENRLMWLTTARNIITAQNLSSKITEDSLRESYDTFEEEIRTKFYSLFEPHELKGLLANFDFKNIEPISIAVVLRFAQGMKKDPLTNEHDFTDEELNRVGFRPELLRLKSTLIKFEQYKAKLDK
;
A
#
# COMPACT_ATOMS: atom_id res chain seq x y z
N MET A 1 32.88 -17.18 -33.50
CA MET A 1 34.09 -17.89 -32.99
C MET A 1 34.98 -18.50 -34.08
N LYS A 2 34.46 -19.18 -35.11
CA LYS A 2 35.29 -19.80 -36.17
C LYS A 2 36.06 -18.80 -37.07
N SER A 3 35.57 -17.58 -37.26
CA SER A 3 36.25 -16.54 -38.07
C SER A 3 37.49 -15.95 -37.38
N ILE A 4 37.46 -15.84 -36.05
CA ILE A 4 38.57 -15.30 -35.25
C ILE A 4 39.77 -16.25 -35.30
N SER A 5 39.57 -17.58 -35.20
CA SER A 5 40.67 -18.54 -35.30
C SER A 5 41.27 -18.64 -36.70
N LEU A 6 40.52 -18.31 -37.75
CA LEU A 6 41.00 -18.26 -39.13
C LEU A 6 41.86 -17.01 -39.37
N LEU A 7 41.44 -15.85 -38.82
CA LEU A 7 42.16 -14.59 -38.94
C LEU A 7 43.55 -14.62 -38.28
N HIS A 8 43.65 -15.21 -37.07
CA HIS A 8 44.94 -15.38 -36.40
C HIS A 8 45.91 -16.27 -37.19
N LYS A 9 45.41 -17.32 -37.83
CA LYS A 9 46.22 -18.19 -38.70
C LYS A 9 46.73 -17.43 -39.92
N ILE A 10 45.88 -16.61 -40.56
CA ILE A 10 46.25 -15.79 -41.72
C ILE A 10 47.32 -14.76 -41.35
N ILE A 11 47.16 -14.06 -40.23
CA ILE A 11 48.15 -13.07 -39.76
C ILE A 11 49.48 -13.75 -39.45
N PHE A 12 49.45 -14.93 -38.81
CA PHE A 12 50.65 -15.70 -38.51
C PHE A 12 51.39 -16.12 -39.78
N VAL A 13 50.68 -16.68 -40.77
CA VAL A 13 51.27 -17.06 -42.06
C VAL A 13 51.86 -15.85 -42.78
N LEU A 14 51.11 -14.73 -42.88
CA LEU A 14 51.61 -13.49 -43.49
C LEU A 14 52.88 -12.97 -42.82
N THR A 15 52.93 -12.99 -41.50
CA THR A 15 54.10 -12.53 -40.74
C THR A 15 55.32 -13.40 -41.03
N VAL A 16 55.15 -14.73 -41.01
CA VAL A 16 56.23 -15.67 -41.34
C VAL A 16 56.70 -15.52 -42.79
N THR A 17 55.78 -15.34 -43.73
CA THR A 17 56.11 -15.13 -45.15
C THR A 17 56.87 -13.83 -45.39
N ILE A 18 56.48 -12.74 -44.73
CA ILE A 18 57.18 -11.44 -44.83
C ILE A 18 58.59 -11.54 -44.25
N ILE A 19 58.77 -12.22 -43.11
CA ILE A 19 60.09 -12.42 -42.49
C ILE A 19 60.99 -13.33 -43.35
N ALA A 20 60.41 -14.37 -43.96
CA ALA A 20 61.14 -15.30 -44.82
C ALA A 20 61.43 -14.72 -46.22
N SER A 21 60.71 -13.69 -46.66
CA SER A 21 60.81 -13.15 -48.03
C SER A 21 62.23 -12.71 -48.41
N PRO A 22 63.00 -11.96 -47.59
CA PRO A 22 64.37 -11.59 -47.93
C PRO A 22 65.32 -12.79 -48.02
N LEU A 23 65.11 -13.82 -47.20
CA LEU A 23 65.90 -15.07 -47.22
C LEU A 23 65.58 -15.90 -48.47
N LEU A 24 64.29 -16.03 -48.81
CA LEU A 24 63.85 -16.73 -50.02
C LEU A 24 64.30 -16.00 -51.29
N PHE A 25 64.26 -14.67 -51.29
CA PHE A 25 64.77 -13.85 -52.38
C PHE A 25 66.28 -14.05 -52.58
N TRP A 26 67.05 -14.07 -51.49
CA TRP A 26 68.49 -14.35 -51.54
C TRP A 26 68.79 -15.75 -52.07
N LEU A 27 68.11 -16.78 -51.56
CA LEU A 27 68.28 -18.16 -52.03
C LEU A 27 67.94 -18.32 -53.52
N GLY A 28 66.92 -17.63 -54.04
CA GLY A 28 66.55 -17.72 -55.45
C GLY A 28 67.55 -17.06 -56.39
N PHE A 29 68.03 -15.86 -56.06
CA PHE A 29 68.89 -15.07 -56.94
C PHE A 29 70.39 -15.43 -56.85
N PHE A 30 70.85 -15.95 -55.72
CA PHE A 30 72.28 -16.15 -55.45
C PHE A 30 72.69 -17.62 -55.27
N HIS A 31 71.85 -18.59 -55.64
CA HIS A 31 72.12 -20.02 -55.43
C HIS A 31 73.43 -20.53 -56.08
N ASP A 32 73.85 -19.92 -57.19
CA ASP A 32 75.06 -20.30 -57.94
C ASP A 32 76.36 -19.67 -57.39
N TYR A 33 76.28 -18.80 -56.39
CA TYR A 33 77.44 -18.13 -55.80
C TYR A 33 77.95 -18.88 -54.55
N ASN A 34 79.28 -19.05 -54.45
CA ASN A 34 79.89 -19.63 -53.24
C ASN A 34 79.64 -18.74 -52.01
N LEU A 35 79.37 -19.36 -50.87
CA LEU A 35 79.20 -18.67 -49.59
C LEU A 35 80.41 -17.78 -49.30
N ALA A 36 80.15 -16.51 -48.97
CA ALA A 36 81.19 -15.57 -48.59
C ALA A 36 81.88 -16.07 -47.30
N LYS A 37 83.20 -16.25 -47.35
CA LYS A 37 84.04 -16.50 -46.16
C LYS A 37 84.37 -15.22 -45.39
N ASP A 38 84.05 -14.06 -45.98
CA ASP A 38 84.29 -12.75 -45.41
C ASP A 38 83.09 -12.33 -44.54
N SER A 39 83.39 -11.97 -43.29
CA SER A 39 82.42 -11.50 -42.29
C SER A 39 81.74 -10.18 -42.71
N ILE A 40 82.44 -9.32 -43.48
CA ILE A 40 81.93 -8.01 -43.88
C ILE A 40 80.69 -8.15 -44.78
N LYS A 41 80.70 -9.10 -45.72
CA LYS A 41 79.57 -9.37 -46.62
C LYS A 41 78.33 -9.88 -45.88
N TRP A 42 78.52 -10.62 -44.79
CA TRP A 42 77.42 -11.05 -43.92
C TRP A 42 76.84 -9.90 -43.10
N ALA A 43 77.67 -8.96 -42.67
CA ALA A 43 77.21 -7.74 -42.01
C ALA A 43 76.38 -6.85 -42.96
N GLU A 44 76.82 -6.70 -44.22
CA GLU A 44 76.07 -5.98 -45.26
C GLU A 44 74.71 -6.63 -45.56
N PHE A 45 74.66 -7.96 -45.64
CA PHE A 45 73.39 -8.70 -45.80
C PHE A 45 72.44 -8.50 -44.61
N GLY A 46 72.96 -8.62 -43.38
CA GLY A 46 72.18 -8.37 -42.17
C GLY A 46 71.62 -6.95 -42.12
N SER A 47 72.39 -5.97 -42.61
CA SER A 47 71.94 -4.57 -42.73
C SER A 47 70.79 -4.42 -43.73
N PHE A 48 70.86 -5.05 -44.90
CA PHE A 48 69.77 -5.04 -45.89
C PHE A 48 68.49 -5.69 -45.37
N VAL A 49 68.60 -6.88 -44.76
CA VAL A 49 67.45 -7.60 -44.19
C VAL A 49 66.84 -6.80 -43.04
N GLY A 50 67.66 -6.31 -42.11
CA GLY A 50 67.21 -5.49 -41.00
C GLY A 50 66.57 -4.17 -41.45
N GLY A 51 67.16 -3.51 -42.45
CA GLY A 51 66.68 -2.25 -43.02
C GLY A 51 65.34 -2.38 -43.75
N THR A 52 65.00 -3.57 -44.26
CA THR A 52 63.73 -3.82 -44.96
C THR A 52 62.65 -4.35 -44.00
N ILE A 53 63.00 -5.31 -43.13
CA ILE A 53 62.03 -5.95 -42.22
C ILE A 53 61.58 -4.98 -41.12
N THR A 54 62.51 -4.20 -40.55
CA THR A 54 62.20 -3.35 -39.38
C THR A 54 61.13 -2.31 -39.68
N PRO A 55 61.20 -1.50 -40.77
CA PRO A 55 60.15 -0.54 -41.09
C PRO A 55 58.79 -1.19 -41.34
N ILE A 56 58.75 -2.38 -41.98
CA ILE A 56 57.52 -3.13 -42.22
C ILE A 56 56.90 -3.59 -40.88
N LEU A 57 57.72 -4.15 -39.98
CA LEU A 57 57.26 -4.57 -38.66
C LEU A 57 56.77 -3.39 -37.83
N THR A 58 57.44 -2.23 -37.89
CA THR A 58 57.00 -1.01 -37.20
C THR A 58 55.65 -0.54 -37.73
N LEU A 59 55.43 -0.53 -39.05
CA LEU A 59 54.15 -0.15 -39.65
C LEU A 59 53.02 -1.08 -39.20
N VAL A 60 53.23 -2.40 -39.27
CA VAL A 60 52.25 -3.39 -38.80
C VAL A 60 51.93 -3.20 -37.31
N SER A 61 52.95 -2.92 -36.50
CA SER A 61 52.79 -2.66 -35.06
C SER A 61 51.92 -1.43 -34.79
N VAL A 62 52.17 -0.32 -35.51
CA VAL A 62 51.37 0.91 -35.38
C VAL A 62 49.92 0.66 -35.80
N LEU A 63 49.68 -0.05 -36.91
CA LEU A 63 48.32 -0.40 -37.34
C LEU A 63 47.60 -1.28 -36.32
N GLY A 64 48.30 -2.26 -35.74
CA GLY A 64 47.77 -3.11 -34.67
C GLY A 64 47.40 -2.31 -33.41
N LEU A 65 48.23 -1.33 -33.03
CA LEU A 65 47.94 -0.43 -31.92
C LEU A 65 46.72 0.45 -32.20
N ILE A 66 46.62 1.04 -33.40
CA ILE A 66 45.45 1.84 -33.80
C ILE A 66 44.18 1.00 -33.75
N TRP A 67 44.20 -0.21 -34.30
CA TRP A 67 43.07 -1.14 -34.23
C TRP A 67 42.66 -1.41 -32.78
N THR A 68 43.63 -1.68 -31.92
CA THR A 68 43.40 -1.95 -30.50
C THR A 68 42.73 -0.76 -29.81
N ILE A 69 43.21 0.46 -30.07
CA ILE A 69 42.63 1.70 -29.50
C ILE A 69 41.19 1.89 -29.97
N ILE A 70 40.89 1.63 -31.24
CA ILE A 70 39.52 1.76 -31.77
C ILE A 70 38.57 0.79 -31.05
N GLU A 71 38.99 -0.46 -30.87
CA GLU A 71 38.17 -1.47 -30.21
C GLU A 71 37.99 -1.16 -28.71
N GLN A 72 39.06 -0.73 -28.03
CA GLN A 72 39.00 -0.30 -26.63
C GLN A 72 38.02 0.87 -26.44
N ARG A 73 38.03 1.85 -27.35
CA ARG A 73 37.07 2.98 -27.31
C ARG A 73 35.63 2.51 -27.50
N LYS A 74 35.39 1.57 -28.41
CA LYS A 74 34.06 1.00 -28.64
C LYS A 74 33.55 0.27 -27.40
N GLN A 75 34.39 -0.55 -26.77
CA GLN A 75 34.05 -1.26 -25.54
C GLN A 75 33.79 -0.29 -24.38
N LEU A 76 34.59 0.77 -24.26
CA LEU A 76 34.40 1.80 -23.24
C LEU A 76 33.06 2.52 -23.40
N ASN A 77 32.71 2.96 -24.60
CA ASN A 77 31.44 3.65 -24.86
C ASN A 77 30.24 2.75 -24.53
N TYR A 78 30.31 1.48 -24.92
CA TYR A 78 29.27 0.51 -24.59
C TYR A 78 29.15 0.30 -23.06
N SER A 79 30.27 0.23 -22.35
CA SER A 79 30.28 0.13 -20.89
C SER A 79 29.67 1.37 -20.21
N ILE A 80 29.91 2.57 -20.75
CA ILE A 80 29.32 3.82 -20.23
C ILE A 80 27.80 3.81 -20.44
N GLU A 81 27.35 3.50 -21.65
CA GLU A 81 25.92 3.41 -21.97
C GLU A 81 25.19 2.38 -21.09
N GLN A 82 25.78 1.21 -20.86
CA GLN A 82 25.25 0.22 -19.94
C GLN A 82 25.18 0.73 -18.50
N ALA A 83 26.22 1.43 -18.02
CA ALA A 83 26.23 2.00 -16.68
C ALA A 83 25.18 3.10 -16.50
N GLU A 84 24.94 3.92 -17.53
CA GLU A 84 23.90 4.95 -17.52
C GLU A 84 22.49 4.33 -17.51
N ASN A 85 22.25 3.35 -18.37
CA ASN A 85 20.98 2.62 -18.40
C ASN A 85 20.71 1.93 -17.06
N GLN A 86 21.70 1.24 -16.50
CA GLN A 86 21.58 0.59 -15.19
C GLN A 86 21.26 1.61 -14.08
N ARG A 87 21.96 2.75 -14.03
CA ARG A 87 21.68 3.81 -13.04
C ARG A 87 20.26 4.37 -13.20
N SER A 88 19.78 4.52 -14.43
CA SER A 88 18.41 4.96 -14.70
C SER A 88 17.37 3.94 -14.20
N GLU A 89 17.62 2.65 -14.45
CA GLU A 89 16.76 1.56 -13.97
C GLU A 89 16.76 1.47 -12.44
N ASP A 90 17.94 1.54 -11.81
CA ASP A 90 18.08 1.54 -10.35
C ASP A 90 17.37 2.74 -9.72
N ALA A 91 17.50 3.93 -10.32
CA ALA A 91 16.81 5.13 -9.87
C ALA A 91 15.28 4.98 -9.98
N LYS A 92 14.77 4.42 -11.08
CA LYS A 92 13.35 4.14 -11.25
C LYS A 92 12.84 3.11 -10.23
N ALA A 93 13.61 2.03 -10.01
CA ALA A 93 13.27 1.00 -9.03
C ALA A 93 13.22 1.60 -7.61
N ALA A 94 14.19 2.45 -7.24
CA ALA A 94 14.20 3.13 -5.96
C ALA A 94 13.00 4.07 -5.78
N LEU A 95 12.56 4.76 -6.84
CA LEU A 95 11.36 5.60 -6.79
C LEU A 95 10.08 4.78 -6.59
N ILE A 96 9.91 3.70 -7.33
CA ILE A 96 8.76 2.78 -7.19
C ILE A 96 8.72 2.19 -5.78
N GLN A 97 9.87 1.74 -5.27
CA GLN A 97 9.98 1.23 -3.91
C GLN A 97 9.55 2.29 -2.89
N ARG A 98 10.08 3.51 -2.99
CA ARG A 98 9.73 4.62 -2.08
C ARG A 98 8.24 4.95 -2.12
N GLU A 99 7.63 4.94 -3.29
CA GLU A 99 6.19 5.17 -3.45
C GLU A 99 5.37 4.07 -2.77
N SER A 100 5.76 2.80 -2.98
CA SER A 100 5.10 1.66 -2.34
C SER A 100 5.19 1.72 -0.81
N GLU A 101 6.36 2.07 -0.26
CA GLU A 101 6.57 2.24 1.18
C GLU A 101 5.73 3.38 1.74
N LEU A 102 5.63 4.49 1.02
CA LEU A 102 4.83 5.64 1.44
C LEU A 102 3.32 5.30 1.44
N ASN A 103 2.86 4.54 0.44
CA ASN A 103 1.47 4.07 0.40
C ASN A 103 1.16 3.09 1.53
N GLN A 104 2.07 2.16 1.83
CA GLN A 104 1.93 1.26 2.98
C GLN A 104 1.86 2.03 4.30
N ARG A 105 2.77 3.00 4.50
CA ARG A 105 2.77 3.84 5.71
C ARG A 105 1.47 4.63 5.88
N LYS A 106 0.93 5.20 4.79
CA LYS A 106 -0.36 5.91 4.80
C LYS A 106 -1.52 4.98 5.18
N LEU A 107 -1.53 3.76 4.62
CA LEU A 107 -2.54 2.76 4.95
C LEU A 107 -2.46 2.36 6.42
N GLU A 108 -1.26 2.03 6.92
CA GLU A 108 -1.07 1.71 8.33
C GLU A 108 -1.45 2.85 9.27
N GLN A 109 -1.09 4.09 8.91
CA GLN A 109 -1.49 5.26 9.66
C GLN A 109 -3.01 5.40 9.70
N THR A 110 -3.69 5.23 8.56
CA THR A 110 -5.15 5.26 8.49
C THR A 110 -5.77 4.18 9.38
N ARG A 111 -5.23 2.95 9.37
CA ARG A 111 -5.70 1.86 10.26
C ARG A 111 -5.51 2.20 11.74
N ARG A 112 -4.35 2.76 12.10
CA ARG A 112 -4.08 3.21 13.47
C ARG A 112 -5.03 4.33 13.89
N ASP A 113 -5.24 5.33 13.04
CA ASP A 113 -6.12 6.46 13.32
C ASP A 113 -7.58 5.99 13.48
N ASN A 114 -8.05 5.08 12.61
CA ASN A 114 -9.36 4.46 12.74
C ASN A 114 -9.55 3.73 14.08
N GLN A 115 -8.56 2.94 14.48
CA GLN A 115 -8.57 2.22 15.75
C GLN A 115 -8.62 3.21 16.93
N VAL A 116 -7.80 4.27 16.90
CA VAL A 116 -7.78 5.32 17.94
C VAL A 116 -9.13 6.03 18.01
N TYR A 117 -9.72 6.39 16.87
CA TYR A 117 -11.05 7.02 16.85
C TYR A 117 -12.12 6.12 17.43
N LYS A 118 -12.10 4.83 17.10
CA LYS A 118 -13.02 3.85 17.68
C LYS A 118 -12.85 3.76 19.19
N ASP A 119 -11.63 3.54 19.66
CA ASP A 119 -11.35 3.33 21.09
C ASP A 119 -11.68 4.59 21.91
N GLU A 120 -11.34 5.78 21.42
CA GLU A 120 -11.70 7.03 22.09
C GLU A 120 -13.20 7.33 22.03
N ALA A 121 -13.90 7.00 20.93
CA ALA A 121 -15.35 7.15 20.86
C ALA A 121 -16.06 6.23 21.87
N GLN A 122 -15.61 4.98 22.00
CA GLN A 122 -16.13 4.03 22.98
C GLN A 122 -15.88 4.51 24.42
N LYS A 123 -14.66 4.96 24.74
CA LYS A 123 -14.34 5.55 26.05
C LYS A 123 -15.19 6.77 26.35
N SER A 124 -15.41 7.65 25.36
CA SER A 124 -16.30 8.81 25.53
C SER A 124 -17.73 8.39 25.86
N LEU A 125 -18.29 7.38 25.19
CA LEU A 125 -19.62 6.85 25.53
C LEU A 125 -19.67 6.26 26.94
N LEU A 126 -18.64 5.51 27.35
CA LEU A 126 -18.54 4.99 28.72
C LEU A 126 -18.51 6.11 29.75
N ARG A 127 -17.65 7.12 29.56
CA ARG A 127 -17.61 8.29 30.43
C ARG A 127 -18.94 9.04 30.46
N ALA A 128 -19.69 9.07 29.35
CA ALA A 128 -21.02 9.67 29.31
C ALA A 128 -21.97 8.92 30.25
N PHE A 129 -21.97 7.59 30.18
CA PHE A 129 -22.81 6.73 31.01
C PHE A 129 -22.40 6.79 32.49
N GLU A 130 -21.11 6.67 32.79
CA GLU A 130 -20.56 6.75 34.15
C GLU A 130 -20.84 8.12 34.80
N ALA A 131 -20.66 9.23 34.06
CA ALA A 131 -21.00 10.56 34.57
C ALA A 131 -22.50 10.70 34.85
N PHE A 132 -23.34 9.97 34.10
CA PHE A 132 -24.78 9.96 34.31
C PHE A 132 -25.17 9.14 35.56
N GLN A 133 -24.36 8.14 35.95
CA GLN A 133 -24.54 7.29 37.14
C GLN A 133 -23.27 7.14 37.99
N PRO A 134 -22.89 8.15 38.79
CA PRO A 134 -21.64 8.11 39.54
C PRO A 134 -21.58 7.08 40.67
N ASN A 135 -22.70 6.53 41.17
CA ASN A 135 -22.73 5.68 42.39
C ASN A 135 -23.75 4.52 42.37
N THR A 136 -23.98 3.83 41.23
CA THR A 136 -24.93 2.68 41.13
C THR A 136 -26.40 2.96 41.54
N GLN A 137 -26.79 4.23 41.66
CA GLN A 137 -28.20 4.62 41.83
C GLN A 137 -28.92 4.56 40.48
N LEU A 138 -30.08 3.89 40.45
CA LEU A 138 -30.93 3.69 39.26
C LEU A 138 -31.52 4.99 38.68
N SER A 139 -31.28 6.15 39.29
CA SER A 139 -31.88 7.42 38.88
C SER A 139 -30.84 8.43 38.40
N PRO A 140 -31.14 9.20 37.33
CA PRO A 140 -30.28 10.30 36.87
C PRO A 140 -29.97 11.29 37.99
N THR A 141 -28.78 11.89 37.97
CA THR A 141 -28.48 12.99 38.90
C THR A 141 -29.20 14.28 38.45
N GLU A 142 -29.76 15.05 39.38
CA GLU A 142 -30.31 16.40 39.11
C GLU A 142 -29.21 17.45 38.82
N ASN A 143 -27.96 17.02 38.71
CA ASN A 143 -26.82 17.90 38.57
C ASN A 143 -26.64 18.34 37.12
N ARG A 144 -26.88 19.63 36.86
CA ARG A 144 -26.62 20.32 35.58
C ARG A 144 -25.27 19.95 34.94
N LEU A 145 -24.21 19.89 35.73
CA LEU A 145 -22.87 19.61 35.23
C LEU A 145 -22.76 18.18 34.68
N MET A 146 -23.43 17.21 35.31
CA MET A 146 -23.44 15.82 34.85
C MET A 146 -24.17 15.71 33.52
N TRP A 147 -25.36 16.31 33.39
CA TRP A 147 -26.10 16.35 32.11
C TRP A 147 -25.29 16.96 30.97
N LEU A 148 -24.62 18.09 31.23
CA LEU A 148 -23.74 18.73 30.25
C LEU A 148 -22.55 17.85 29.88
N THR A 149 -21.93 17.22 30.86
CA THR A 149 -20.77 16.34 30.65
C THR A 149 -21.16 15.11 29.83
N THR A 150 -22.28 14.47 30.17
CA THR A 150 -22.86 13.35 29.42
C THR A 150 -23.16 13.76 27.97
N ALA A 151 -23.87 14.87 27.75
CA ALA A 151 -24.20 15.33 26.40
C ALA A 151 -22.94 15.62 25.56
N ARG A 152 -21.94 16.28 26.15
CA ARG A 152 -20.65 16.55 25.48
C ARG A 152 -19.92 15.27 25.09
N ASN A 153 -19.89 14.29 25.98
CA ASN A 153 -19.25 13.01 25.72
C ASN A 153 -19.97 12.22 24.61
N ILE A 154 -21.31 12.24 24.56
CA ILE A 154 -22.10 11.64 23.47
C ILE A 154 -21.76 12.30 22.13
N ILE A 155 -21.80 13.64 22.06
CA ILE A 155 -21.48 14.38 20.83
C ILE A 155 -20.04 14.10 20.40
N THR A 156 -19.09 14.05 21.35
CA THR A 156 -17.69 13.73 21.07
C THR A 156 -17.56 12.34 20.44
N ALA A 157 -18.25 11.35 20.99
CA ALA A 157 -18.25 9.99 20.44
C ALA A 157 -18.85 9.95 19.02
N GLN A 158 -19.95 10.67 18.77
CA GLN A 158 -20.56 10.77 17.43
C GLN A 158 -19.63 11.43 16.42
N ASN A 159 -18.94 12.50 16.81
CA ASN A 159 -17.97 13.20 15.95
C ASN A 159 -16.71 12.38 15.68
N LEU A 160 -16.29 11.53 16.63
CA LEU A 160 -15.17 10.61 16.43
C LEU A 160 -15.58 9.44 15.54
N SER A 161 -16.77 8.89 15.75
CA SER A 161 -17.23 7.75 14.96
C SER A 161 -17.44 8.11 13.49
N SER A 162 -17.85 9.34 13.17
CA SER A 162 -17.97 9.80 11.78
C SER A 162 -16.62 9.91 11.04
N LYS A 163 -15.50 9.84 11.76
CA LYS A 163 -14.14 9.81 11.18
C LYS A 163 -13.63 8.40 10.95
N ILE A 164 -14.34 7.37 11.42
CA ILE A 164 -14.01 5.97 11.16
C ILE A 164 -14.42 5.66 9.72
N THR A 165 -13.44 5.34 8.89
CA THR A 165 -13.59 4.99 7.48
C THR A 165 -13.61 3.47 7.24
N GLU A 166 -13.09 2.67 8.17
CA GLU A 166 -13.06 1.21 8.03
C GLU A 166 -14.39 0.59 8.50
N ASP A 167 -15.10 -0.07 7.59
CA ASP A 167 -16.45 -0.59 7.82
C ASP A 167 -16.54 -1.57 9.00
N SER A 168 -15.55 -2.46 9.15
CA SER A 168 -15.53 -3.44 10.26
C SER A 168 -15.40 -2.77 11.64
N LEU A 169 -14.59 -1.71 11.74
CA LEU A 169 -14.45 -0.93 12.96
C LEU A 169 -15.68 -0.06 13.22
N ARG A 170 -16.33 0.41 12.15
CA ARG A 170 -17.59 1.15 12.22
C ARG A 170 -18.71 0.27 12.78
N GLU A 171 -18.84 -0.96 12.27
CA GLU A 171 -19.82 -1.94 12.76
C GLU A 171 -19.57 -2.33 14.23
N SER A 172 -18.30 -2.52 14.60
CA SER A 172 -17.92 -2.76 16.00
C SER A 172 -18.28 -1.59 16.91
N TYR A 173 -18.06 -0.35 16.45
CA TYR A 173 -18.50 0.84 17.19
C TYR A 173 -20.02 0.92 17.28
N ASP A 174 -20.73 0.68 16.18
CA ASP A 174 -22.19 0.78 16.13
C ASP A 174 -22.85 -0.22 17.08
N THR A 175 -22.33 -1.46 17.14
CA THR A 175 -22.75 -2.47 18.13
C THR A 175 -22.56 -1.98 19.57
N PHE A 176 -21.40 -1.40 19.86
CA PHE A 176 -21.10 -0.85 21.17
C PHE A 176 -21.99 0.36 21.52
N GLU A 177 -22.25 1.23 20.56
CA GLU A 177 -23.15 2.37 20.72
C GLU A 177 -24.55 1.90 21.11
N GLU A 178 -25.09 0.87 20.46
CA GLU A 178 -26.40 0.29 20.80
C GLU A 178 -26.42 -0.38 22.18
N GLU A 179 -25.34 -1.03 22.61
CA GLU A 179 -25.22 -1.55 23.98
C GLU A 179 -25.36 -0.41 24.99
N ILE A 180 -24.62 0.68 24.81
CA ILE A 180 -24.69 1.85 25.70
C ILE A 180 -26.05 2.53 25.61
N ARG A 181 -26.63 2.64 24.41
CA ARG A 181 -27.97 3.20 24.21
C ARG A 181 -29.02 2.42 24.99
N THR A 182 -28.94 1.09 24.95
CA THR A 182 -29.83 0.20 25.72
C THR A 182 -29.69 0.43 27.22
N LYS A 183 -28.46 0.62 27.72
CA LYS A 183 -28.23 0.98 29.12
C LYS A 183 -28.89 2.32 29.46
N PHE A 184 -28.70 3.36 28.65
CA PHE A 184 -29.39 4.63 28.84
C PHE A 184 -30.91 4.48 28.79
N TYR A 185 -31.45 3.74 27.84
CA TYR A 185 -32.88 3.50 27.70
C TYR A 185 -33.47 2.82 28.94
N SER A 186 -32.76 1.84 29.52
CA SER A 186 -33.20 1.18 30.76
C SER A 186 -33.28 2.13 31.95
N LEU A 187 -32.49 3.21 31.98
CA LEU A 187 -32.57 4.24 33.02
C LEU A 187 -33.78 5.15 32.87
N PHE A 188 -34.37 5.21 31.68
CA PHE A 188 -35.47 6.11 31.36
C PHE A 188 -36.85 5.44 31.39
N GLU A 189 -36.94 4.15 31.79
CA GLU A 189 -38.12 3.26 31.80
C GLU A 189 -39.29 3.65 30.85
N PRO A 190 -39.70 2.78 29.88
CA PRO A 190 -40.68 3.15 28.84
C PRO A 190 -42.04 3.67 29.33
N HIS A 191 -42.37 3.39 30.60
CA HIS A 191 -43.67 3.66 31.21
C HIS A 191 -43.64 4.96 32.03
N GLU A 192 -42.42 5.41 32.37
CA GLU A 192 -42.15 6.58 33.19
C GLU A 192 -41.36 7.66 32.48
N LEU A 193 -41.02 7.56 31.19
CA LEU A 193 -40.35 8.67 30.50
C LEU A 193 -41.15 9.99 30.61
N LYS A 194 -42.48 9.90 30.75
CA LYS A 194 -43.35 11.03 31.15
C LYS A 194 -43.38 11.34 32.65
N GLY A 195 -43.21 10.36 33.53
CA GLY A 195 -43.23 10.49 35.00
C GLY A 195 -41.89 10.89 35.62
N LEU A 196 -40.80 10.31 35.14
CA LEU A 196 -39.41 10.66 35.45
C LEU A 196 -39.11 12.08 34.95
N LEU A 197 -39.52 12.48 33.76
CA LEU A 197 -39.42 13.89 33.36
C LEU A 197 -40.39 14.83 34.11
N ALA A 198 -41.47 14.31 34.71
CA ALA A 198 -42.39 15.12 35.51
C ALA A 198 -41.89 15.35 36.95
N ASN A 199 -41.06 14.45 37.48
CA ASN A 199 -40.53 14.52 38.84
C ASN A 199 -39.17 15.20 38.96
N PHE A 200 -38.46 15.41 37.84
CA PHE A 200 -37.17 16.11 37.83
C PHE A 200 -37.34 17.62 37.69
N ASP A 201 -36.72 18.40 38.59
CA ASP A 201 -36.65 19.85 38.44
C ASP A 201 -35.57 20.24 37.41
N PHE A 202 -35.95 20.30 36.14
CA PHE A 202 -35.07 20.70 35.05
C PHE A 202 -34.78 22.21 34.99
N LYS A 203 -35.29 23.03 35.90
CA LYS A 203 -35.13 24.51 35.83
C LYS A 203 -33.67 24.95 35.69
N ASN A 204 -32.74 24.15 36.24
CA ASN A 204 -31.32 24.46 36.22
C ASN A 204 -30.51 23.70 35.16
N ILE A 205 -31.13 22.81 34.38
CA ILE A 205 -30.43 21.98 33.39
C ILE A 205 -30.60 22.60 32.00
N GLU A 206 -29.52 22.64 31.20
CA GLU A 206 -29.61 23.16 29.84
C GLU A 206 -30.49 22.26 28.95
N PRO A 207 -31.53 22.80 28.28
CA PRO A 207 -32.45 22.01 27.45
C PRO A 207 -31.76 21.20 26.35
N ILE A 208 -30.67 21.75 25.79
CA ILE A 208 -29.88 21.09 24.75
C ILE A 208 -29.25 19.80 25.27
N SER A 209 -28.77 19.78 26.51
CA SER A 209 -28.14 18.58 27.09
C SER A 209 -29.17 17.46 27.28
N ILE A 210 -30.36 17.81 27.76
CA ILE A 210 -31.48 16.88 27.91
C ILE A 210 -31.86 16.31 26.53
N ALA A 211 -32.02 17.17 25.53
CA ALA A 211 -32.39 16.75 24.18
C ALA A 211 -31.35 15.80 23.57
N VAL A 212 -30.05 16.06 23.76
CA VAL A 212 -28.97 15.19 23.27
C VAL A 212 -29.05 13.81 23.93
N VAL A 213 -29.18 13.75 25.26
CA VAL A 213 -29.22 12.49 26.00
C VAL A 213 -30.49 11.69 25.68
N LEU A 214 -31.66 12.33 25.64
CA LEU A 214 -32.92 11.66 25.29
C LEU A 214 -32.92 11.18 23.84
N ARG A 215 -32.47 12.01 22.90
CA ARG A 215 -32.35 11.62 21.49
C ARG A 215 -31.39 10.45 21.33
N PHE A 216 -30.29 10.46 22.07
CA PHE A 216 -29.38 9.33 22.11
C PHE A 216 -30.12 8.09 22.65
N ALA A 217 -30.70 8.13 23.84
CA ALA A 217 -31.39 6.96 24.42
C ALA A 217 -32.52 6.39 23.53
N GLN A 218 -33.28 7.24 22.84
CA GLN A 218 -34.44 6.85 22.03
C GLN A 218 -34.10 6.51 20.57
N GLY A 219 -32.93 6.94 20.08
CA GLY A 219 -32.55 6.79 18.68
C GLY A 219 -32.12 5.37 18.33
N MET A 220 -33.02 4.38 18.37
CA MET A 220 -32.71 3.04 17.89
C MET A 220 -32.36 3.08 16.39
N LYS A 221 -31.16 2.61 16.04
CA LYS A 221 -30.84 2.32 14.64
C LYS A 221 -31.75 1.19 14.12
N LYS A 222 -31.90 1.11 12.80
CA LYS A 222 -32.74 0.11 12.12
C LYS A 222 -32.31 -1.29 12.60
N ASP A 223 -33.21 -1.99 13.26
CA ASP A 223 -32.94 -3.30 13.88
C ASP A 223 -32.51 -4.32 12.80
N PRO A 224 -31.32 -4.94 12.89
CA PRO A 224 -30.87 -5.94 11.92
C PRO A 224 -31.80 -7.16 11.85
N LEU A 225 -32.54 -7.48 12.92
CA LEU A 225 -33.55 -8.54 12.93
C LEU A 225 -34.70 -8.28 11.94
N THR A 226 -34.88 -7.03 11.48
CA THR A 226 -35.96 -6.68 10.54
C THR A 226 -35.62 -6.89 9.07
N ASN A 227 -34.35 -7.13 8.69
CA ASN A 227 -33.97 -7.24 7.27
C ASN A 227 -33.40 -8.61 6.87
N GLU A 228 -32.87 -9.41 7.79
CA GLU A 228 -32.14 -10.65 7.42
C GLU A 228 -32.70 -11.94 8.04
N HIS A 229 -33.55 -11.85 9.05
CA HIS A 229 -34.05 -13.02 9.78
C HIS A 229 -35.58 -13.04 9.75
N ASP A 230 -36.13 -13.42 8.59
CA ASP A 230 -37.54 -13.78 8.48
C ASP A 230 -37.75 -15.11 9.21
N PHE A 231 -37.95 -15.05 10.52
CA PHE A 231 -38.37 -16.21 11.29
C PHE A 231 -39.71 -16.68 10.73
N THR A 232 -39.79 -17.96 10.36
CA THR A 232 -41.05 -18.54 9.89
C THR A 232 -42.06 -18.58 11.03
N ASP A 233 -43.36 -18.51 10.69
CA ASP A 233 -44.44 -18.62 11.69
C ASP A 233 -44.32 -19.91 12.52
N GLU A 234 -43.77 -20.99 11.94
CA GLU A 234 -43.52 -22.26 12.65
C GLU A 234 -42.40 -22.15 13.69
N GLU A 235 -41.30 -21.46 13.38
CA GLU A 235 -40.18 -21.23 14.31
C GLU A 235 -40.61 -20.33 15.47
N LEU A 236 -41.39 -19.28 15.19
CA LEU A 236 -41.97 -18.40 16.20
C LEU A 236 -42.94 -19.16 17.13
N ASN A 237 -43.80 -20.03 16.56
CA ASN A 237 -44.72 -20.84 17.36
C ASN A 237 -43.98 -21.84 18.28
N ARG A 238 -42.82 -22.37 17.86
CA ARG A 238 -42.01 -23.29 18.69
C ARG A 238 -41.42 -22.63 19.94
N VAL A 239 -41.11 -21.34 19.88
CA VAL A 239 -40.63 -20.56 21.04
C VAL A 239 -41.77 -19.97 21.89
N GLY A 240 -43.02 -20.38 21.65
CA GLY A 240 -44.20 -19.95 22.39
C GLY A 240 -44.71 -18.56 21.98
N PHE A 241 -44.16 -17.97 20.93
CA PHE A 241 -44.64 -16.71 20.37
C PHE A 241 -45.92 -16.99 19.58
N ARG A 242 -47.07 -16.49 20.06
CA ARG A 242 -48.36 -16.62 19.35
C ARG A 242 -48.58 -15.40 18.44
N PRO A 243 -48.43 -15.51 17.11
CA PRO A 243 -48.61 -14.39 16.19
C PRO A 243 -50.04 -13.82 16.17
N GLU A 244 -51.00 -14.54 16.76
CA GLU A 244 -52.40 -14.10 16.94
C GLU A 244 -52.52 -12.78 17.72
N LEU A 245 -51.58 -12.46 18.63
CA LEU A 245 -51.59 -11.19 19.38
C LEU A 245 -51.03 -10.00 18.58
N LEU A 246 -50.20 -10.24 17.55
CA LEU A 246 -49.68 -9.19 16.66
C LEU A 246 -50.67 -8.84 15.53
N ARG A 247 -51.59 -9.76 15.21
CA ARG A 247 -52.72 -9.48 14.31
C ARG A 247 -53.64 -8.39 14.84
N LEU A 248 -53.58 -8.01 16.11
CA LEU A 248 -54.33 -6.86 16.65
C LEU A 248 -53.90 -5.53 16.03
N LYS A 249 -52.62 -5.31 15.68
CA LYS A 249 -52.20 -4.07 15.00
C LYS A 249 -52.69 -3.99 13.56
N SER A 250 -52.63 -5.10 12.81
CA SER A 250 -53.12 -5.13 11.42
C SER A 250 -54.65 -5.16 11.34
N THR A 251 -55.34 -5.72 12.34
CA THR A 251 -56.81 -5.60 12.45
C THR A 251 -57.25 -4.24 12.98
N LEU A 252 -56.51 -3.56 13.86
CA LEU A 252 -56.80 -2.17 14.27
C LEU A 252 -56.71 -1.20 13.09
N ILE A 253 -55.70 -1.33 12.23
CA ILE A 253 -55.57 -0.51 11.01
C ILE A 253 -56.75 -0.76 10.05
N LYS A 254 -57.17 -2.02 9.90
CA LYS A 254 -58.37 -2.36 9.11
C LYS A 254 -59.66 -1.85 9.76
N PHE A 255 -59.73 -1.81 11.09
CA PHE A 255 -60.90 -1.34 11.83
C PHE A 255 -61.06 0.19 11.75
N GLU A 256 -59.98 0.97 11.83
CA GLU A 256 -60.04 2.42 11.60
C GLU A 256 -60.43 2.77 10.17
N GLN A 257 -59.92 2.03 9.18
CA GLN A 257 -60.33 2.17 7.77
C GLN A 257 -61.81 1.81 7.54
N TYR A 258 -62.36 0.87 8.32
CA TYR A 258 -63.77 0.50 8.25
C TYR A 258 -64.68 1.51 8.94
N LYS A 259 -64.26 2.05 10.10
CA LYS A 259 -64.97 3.11 10.82
C LYS A 259 -65.08 4.40 10.00
N ALA A 260 -64.01 4.80 9.31
CA ALA A 260 -64.02 5.97 8.41
C ALA A 260 -64.92 5.83 7.17
N LYS A 261 -65.36 4.61 6.82
CA LYS A 261 -66.34 4.36 5.76
C LYS A 261 -67.79 4.37 6.26
N LEU A 262 -68.02 4.18 7.56
CA LEU A 262 -69.34 4.19 8.19
C LEU A 262 -69.74 5.60 8.68
N ASP A 263 -68.76 6.47 8.94
CA ASP A 263 -68.96 7.88 9.34
C ASP A 263 -69.09 8.84 8.12
N LYS A 264 -69.37 8.33 6.92
CA LYS A 264 -69.71 9.08 5.69
C LYS A 264 -71.09 8.70 5.21
#